data_AF-A0A818B1C5-F1
#
_entry.id   AF-A0A818B1C5-F1
#
_cell.length_a   1.000
_cell.length_b   1.000
_cell.length_c   1.000
_cell.angle_alpha   90.00
_cell.angle_beta   90.00
_cell.angle_gamma   90.00
#
_symmetry.space_group_name_H-M   'P 1'
#
loop_
_entity.id
_entity.type
_entity.pdbx_description
1 polymer ?
#
loop_
_entity_poly.entity_id
_entity_poly.type
_entity_poly.pdbx_seq_one_letter_code
_entity_poly.pdbx_strand_id
1 'polypeptide(L)'
;MGSAPSSSIQNFDARIRTKAGHKIRISYHDLVDHILLLGQVIAQPEMTQEGPTLDHFINDYCSRMAQQNMTNKHQQMKLPLETEWIWHVHRLHPLNYLNDCTKQLPGRKLIDKKVRQVLKNEYVL
;
A
#
# COMPACT_ATOMS: atom_id res chain seq x y z
N MET A 1 -19.84 4.28 34.83
CA MET A 1 -19.65 4.20 33.36
C MET A 1 -18.29 4.81 33.03
N GLY A 2 -17.25 3.99 32.95
CA GLY A 2 -15.90 4.45 32.62
C GLY A 2 -15.68 4.34 31.11
N SER A 3 -15.47 5.46 30.44
CA SER A 3 -15.02 5.48 29.05
C SER A 3 -13.62 4.89 28.97
N ALA A 4 -13.46 3.80 28.21
CA ALA A 4 -12.15 3.25 27.89
C ALA A 4 -11.26 4.34 27.27
N PRO A 5 -9.95 4.38 27.58
CA PRO A 5 -9.05 5.29 26.88
C PRO A 5 -9.02 4.87 25.41
N SER A 6 -9.53 5.75 24.54
CA SER A 6 -9.29 5.67 23.12
C SER A 6 -7.77 5.74 22.93
N SER A 7 -7.14 4.59 22.66
CA SER A 7 -5.73 4.52 22.33
C SER A 7 -5.49 5.03 20.92
N SER A 8 -5.85 6.30 20.66
CA SER A 8 -5.40 6.98 19.46
C SER A 8 -3.95 7.38 19.69
N ILE A 9 -3.03 6.54 19.22
CA ILE A 9 -1.62 6.91 19.09
C ILE A 9 -1.57 8.24 18.33
N GLN A 10 -0.94 9.26 18.92
CA GLN A 10 -0.84 10.58 18.29
C GLN A 10 -0.09 10.44 16.94
N ASN A 11 -0.56 11.15 15.92
CA ASN A 11 0.13 11.26 14.64
C ASN A 11 1.45 12.02 14.82
N PHE A 12 2.56 11.30 15.02
CA PHE A 12 3.89 11.88 15.01
C PHE A 12 4.38 12.07 13.57
N ASP A 13 4.97 13.23 13.31
CA ASP A 13 5.58 13.59 12.03
C ASP A 13 7.06 13.96 12.25
N ALA A 14 7.98 13.22 11.62
CA ALA A 14 9.37 13.64 11.53
C ALA A 14 9.54 14.66 10.40
N ARG A 15 10.24 15.77 10.68
CA ARG A 15 10.58 16.80 9.67
C ARG A 15 12.09 16.83 9.48
N ILE A 16 12.55 16.30 8.36
CA ILE A 16 13.97 16.28 7.99
C ILE A 16 14.26 17.48 7.11
N ARG A 17 15.27 18.29 7.48
CA ARG A 17 15.83 19.31 6.60
C ARG A 17 17.14 18.82 6.01
N THR A 18 17.23 18.80 4.69
CA THR A 18 18.49 18.51 3.99
C THR A 18 19.40 19.73 3.97
N LYS A 19 20.71 19.52 3.75
CA LYS A 19 21.68 20.61 3.54
C LYS A 19 21.30 21.50 2.35
N ALA A 20 20.58 20.96 1.36
CA ALA A 20 20.05 21.67 0.22
C ALA A 20 18.71 22.40 0.49
N GLY A 21 18.25 22.44 1.75
CA GLY A 21 17.04 23.18 2.14
C GLY A 21 15.72 22.42 1.95
N HIS A 22 15.72 21.24 1.31
CA HIS A 22 14.52 20.41 1.18
C HIS A 22 13.98 20.00 2.55
N LYS A 23 12.66 20.12 2.73
CA LYS A 23 11.93 19.66 3.90
C LYS A 23 11.19 18.37 3.55
N ILE A 24 11.61 17.27 4.14
CA ILE A 24 10.95 15.96 4.01
C ILE A 24 10.11 15.76 5.27
N ARG A 25 8.85 15.36 5.11
CA ARG A 25 7.97 14.98 6.22
C ARG A 25 7.67 13.49 6.12
N ILE A 26 7.87 12.76 7.21
CA ILE A 26 7.55 11.34 7.31
C ILE A 26 6.58 11.17 8.47
N SER A 27 5.38 10.65 8.18
CA SER A 27 4.45 10.24 9.22
C SER A 27 4.90 8.90 9.80
N TYR A 28 4.93 8.79 11.13
CA TYR A 28 5.22 7.51 11.79
C TYR A 28 4.17 6.45 11.45
N HIS A 29 2.93 6.85 11.17
CA HIS A 29 1.88 5.92 10.73
C HIS A 29 2.20 5.31 9.37
N ASP A 30 2.76 6.09 8.44
CA ASP A 30 3.18 5.57 7.12
C ASP A 30 4.30 4.54 7.24
N LEU A 31 5.22 4.74 8.19
CA LEU A 31 6.28 3.77 8.48
C LEU A 31 5.71 2.49 9.12
N VAL A 32 4.80 2.63 10.09
CA VAL A 32 4.16 1.49 10.76
C VAL A 32 3.31 0.67 9.78
N ASP A 33 2.50 1.32 8.94
CA ASP A 33 1.71 0.64 7.90
C ASP A 33 2.61 -0.15 6.95
N HIS A 34 3.77 0.41 6.58
CA HIS A 34 4.75 -0.28 5.74
C HIS A 34 5.36 -1.49 6.45
N ILE A 35 5.79 -1.35 7.71
CA ILE A 35 6.36 -2.47 8.48
C ILE A 35 5.34 -3.60 8.65
N LEU A 36 4.07 -3.27 8.90
CA LEU A 36 3.00 -4.25 9.08
C LEU A 36 2.66 -4.97 7.78
N LEU A 37 2.63 -4.25 6.65
CA LEU A 37 2.52 -4.87 5.32
C LEU A 37 3.65 -5.88 5.10
N LEU A 38 4.91 -5.49 5.35
CA LEU A 38 6.06 -6.39 5.21
C LEU A 38 5.94 -7.61 6.13
N GLY A 39 5.50 -7.44 7.37
CA GLY A 39 5.28 -8.53 8.31
C GLY A 39 4.26 -9.55 7.80
N GLN A 40 3.15 -9.09 7.21
CA GLN A 40 2.12 -9.95 6.63
C GLN A 40 2.61 -10.74 5.41
N VAL A 41 3.42 -10.10 4.55
CA VAL A 41 4.00 -10.72 3.37
C VAL A 41 5.06 -11.75 3.74
N ILE A 42 5.94 -11.44 4.70
CA ILE A 42 6.98 -12.37 5.17
C ILE A 42 6.36 -13.64 5.79
N ALA A 43 5.19 -13.51 6.42
CA ALA A 43 4.45 -14.65 6.95
C ALA A 43 3.84 -15.57 5.87
N GLN A 44 3.83 -15.16 4.60
CA GLN A 44 3.24 -15.87 3.46
C GLN A 44 4.25 -15.97 2.29
N PRO A 45 5.23 -16.89 2.37
CA PRO A 45 6.33 -16.98 1.41
C PRO A 45 5.88 -17.11 -0.06
N GLU A 46 4.75 -17.77 -0.31
CA GLU A 46 4.13 -17.96 -1.63
C GLU A 46 3.82 -16.66 -2.37
N MET A 47 3.70 -15.54 -1.65
CA MET A 47 3.52 -14.21 -2.24
C MET A 47 4.80 -13.61 -2.84
N THR A 48 5.95 -14.23 -2.57
CA THR A 48 7.27 -13.71 -2.95
C THR A 48 8.12 -14.70 -3.75
N GLN A 49 7.72 -15.97 -3.78
CA GLN A 49 8.42 -17.02 -4.52
C GLN A 49 7.97 -17.03 -5.98
N GLU A 50 8.94 -17.12 -6.89
CA GLU A 50 8.66 -17.29 -8.32
C GLU A 50 7.87 -18.58 -8.56
N GLY A 51 6.83 -18.49 -9.38
CA GLY A 51 6.00 -19.63 -9.76
C GLY A 51 4.55 -19.25 -10.07
N PRO A 52 3.70 -20.25 -10.38
CA PRO A 52 2.34 -20.02 -10.86
C PRO A 52 1.45 -19.21 -9.91
N THR A 53 1.70 -19.32 -8.60
CA THR A 53 0.97 -18.57 -7.57
C THR A 53 1.26 -17.07 -7.65
N LEU A 54 2.55 -16.70 -7.76
CA LEU A 54 2.93 -15.30 -7.92
C LEU A 54 2.46 -14.74 -9.26
N ASP A 55 2.56 -15.53 -10.34
CA ASP A 55 2.03 -15.15 -11.65
C ASP A 55 0.52 -14.86 -11.59
N HIS A 56 -0.23 -15.66 -10.84
CA HIS A 56 -1.66 -15.44 -10.63
C HIS A 56 -1.93 -14.08 -9.95
N PHE A 57 -1.19 -13.75 -8.88
CA PHE A 57 -1.33 -12.47 -8.18
C PHE A 57 -0.99 -11.27 -9.06
N ILE A 58 0.08 -11.38 -9.86
CA ILE A 58 0.46 -10.36 -10.84
C ILE A 58 -0.65 -10.16 -11.87
N ASN A 59 -1.20 -11.25 -12.41
CA ASN A 59 -2.27 -11.21 -13.40
C ASN A 59 -3.58 -10.62 -12.83
N ASP A 60 -3.94 -10.93 -11.59
CA ASP A 60 -5.09 -10.33 -10.90
C ASP A 60 -4.89 -8.82 -10.70
N TYR A 61 -3.71 -8.38 -10.25
CA TYR A 61 -3.37 -6.97 -10.14
C TYR A 61 -3.51 -6.22 -11.48
N CYS A 62 -2.90 -6.76 -12.55
CA CYS A 62 -2.99 -6.19 -13.90
C CYS A 62 -4.45 -6.09 -14.39
N SER A 63 -5.24 -7.15 -14.15
CA SER A 63 -6.66 -7.18 -14.51
C SER A 63 -7.45 -6.10 -13.77
N ARG A 64 -7.22 -5.91 -12.47
CA ARG A 64 -7.87 -4.86 -11.67
C ARG A 64 -7.48 -3.45 -12.12
N MET A 65 -6.21 -3.24 -12.50
CA MET A 65 -5.74 -1.96 -13.02
C MET A 65 -6.44 -1.62 -14.34
N ALA A 66 -6.48 -2.55 -15.29
CA ALA A 66 -7.18 -2.39 -16.56
C ALA A 66 -8.69 -2.15 -16.39
N GLN A 67 -9.32 -2.83 -15.44
CA GLN A 67 -10.74 -2.68 -15.11
C GLN A 67 -11.05 -1.48 -14.21
N GLN A 68 -10.05 -0.69 -13.80
CA GLN A 68 -10.20 0.47 -12.92
C GLN A 68 -10.78 0.12 -11.53
N ASN A 69 -10.59 -1.12 -11.08
CA ASN A 69 -11.11 -1.69 -9.82
C ASN A 69 -10.23 -1.37 -8.60
N MET A 70 -9.53 -0.24 -8.64
CA MET A 70 -8.62 0.23 -7.59
C MET A 70 -8.42 1.76 -7.61
N THR A 71 -9.23 2.49 -8.38
CA THR A 71 -9.09 3.94 -8.60
C THR A 71 -9.67 4.79 -7.47
N ASN A 72 -10.61 4.25 -6.69
CA ASN A 72 -11.26 4.98 -5.59
C ASN A 72 -11.13 4.27 -4.24
N LYS A 73 -11.41 5.01 -3.16
CA LYS A 73 -11.29 4.53 -1.79
C LYS A 73 -12.10 3.25 -1.52
N HIS A 74 -13.32 3.14 -2.05
CA HIS A 74 -14.18 1.99 -1.79
C HIS A 74 -13.63 0.71 -2.44
N GLN A 75 -13.08 0.82 -3.65
CA GLN A 75 -12.41 -0.28 -4.32
C GLN A 75 -11.13 -0.69 -3.59
N GLN A 76 -10.32 0.29 -3.19
CA GLN A 76 -9.06 0.05 -2.48
C GLN A 76 -9.26 -0.66 -1.13
N MET A 77 -10.35 -0.37 -0.40
CA MET A 77 -10.66 -1.07 0.86
C MET A 77 -10.97 -2.56 0.68
N LYS A 78 -11.26 -2.99 -0.54
CA LYS A 78 -11.62 -4.37 -0.87
C LYS A 78 -10.47 -5.15 -1.52
N LEU A 79 -9.29 -4.54 -1.64
CA LEU A 79 -8.15 -5.22 -2.23
C LEU A 79 -7.64 -6.29 -1.28
N PRO A 80 -7.38 -7.51 -1.77
CA PRO A 80 -6.77 -8.54 -0.98
C PRO A 80 -5.28 -8.21 -0.77
N LEU A 81 -4.66 -8.84 0.22
CA LEU A 81 -3.29 -8.54 0.66
C LEU A 81 -2.27 -8.69 -0.49
N GLU A 82 -2.48 -9.67 -1.36
CA GLU A 82 -1.62 -9.99 -2.48
C GLU A 82 -1.65 -8.88 -3.53
N THR A 83 -2.84 -8.35 -3.84
CA THR A 83 -2.95 -7.18 -4.73
C THR A 83 -2.30 -5.95 -4.10
N GLU A 84 -2.49 -5.74 -2.78
CA GLU A 84 -1.86 -4.63 -2.06
C GLU A 84 -0.33 -4.72 -2.08
N TRP A 85 0.21 -5.94 -1.95
CA TRP A 85 1.65 -6.21 -2.06
C TRP A 85 2.18 -5.94 -3.47
N ILE A 86 1.57 -6.50 -4.51
CA ILE A 86 2.00 -6.28 -5.91
C ILE A 86 1.92 -4.80 -6.26
N TRP A 87 0.85 -4.10 -5.83
CA TRP A 87 0.71 -2.67 -6.07
C TRP A 87 1.79 -1.86 -5.33
N HIS A 88 2.13 -2.24 -4.10
CA HIS A 88 3.22 -1.63 -3.35
C HIS A 88 4.55 -1.76 -4.10
N VAL A 89 4.92 -2.97 -4.53
CA VAL A 89 6.16 -3.23 -5.27
C VAL A 89 6.21 -2.46 -6.59
N HIS A 90 5.11 -2.44 -7.35
CA HIS A 90 5.06 -1.71 -8.61
C HIS A 90 5.34 -0.20 -8.42
N ARG A 91 4.83 0.40 -7.33
CA ARG A 91 5.09 1.81 -7.00
C ARG A 91 6.54 2.11 -6.61
N LEU A 92 7.35 1.10 -6.28
CA LEU A 92 8.80 1.26 -6.05
C LEU A 92 9.57 1.52 -7.35
N HIS A 93 8.99 1.25 -8.52
CA HIS A 93 9.56 1.56 -9.83
C HIS A 93 8.79 2.70 -10.52
N PRO A 94 9.03 3.98 -10.14
CA PRO A 94 8.15 5.10 -10.44
C PRO A 94 7.92 5.36 -11.93
N LEU A 95 8.93 5.11 -12.78
CA LEU A 95 8.80 5.31 -14.24
C LEU A 95 7.86 4.28 -14.88
N ASN A 96 7.89 3.03 -14.42
CA ASN A 96 7.02 1.97 -14.94
C ASN A 96 5.60 2.20 -14.45
N TYR A 97 5.45 2.53 -13.15
CA TYR A 97 4.17 2.86 -12.57
C TYR A 97 3.46 4.01 -13.28
N LEU A 98 4.20 5.08 -13.59
CA LEU A 98 3.66 6.21 -14.36
C LEU A 98 3.23 5.78 -15.77
N ASN A 99 4.07 5.02 -16.47
CA ASN A 99 3.80 4.56 -17.82
C ASN A 99 2.54 3.69 -17.87
N ASP A 100 2.41 2.75 -16.94
CA ASP A 100 1.30 1.82 -16.88
C ASP A 100 0.00 2.51 -16.48
N CYS A 101 0.03 3.42 -15.50
CA CYS A 101 -1.13 4.26 -15.19
C CYS A 101 -1.57 5.10 -16.40
N THR A 102 -0.60 5.66 -17.14
CA THR A 102 -0.87 6.49 -18.33
C THR A 102 -1.51 5.69 -19.47
N LYS A 103 -1.11 4.42 -19.62
CA LYS A 103 -1.60 3.52 -20.67
C LYS A 103 -2.94 2.88 -20.32
N GLN A 104 -3.10 2.44 -19.07
CA GLN A 104 -4.22 1.59 -18.66
C GLN A 104 -5.40 2.39 -18.09
N LEU A 105 -5.18 3.63 -17.65
CA LEU A 105 -6.22 4.42 -16.97
C LEU A 105 -6.68 5.62 -17.81
N PRO A 106 -8.00 5.87 -17.87
CA PRO A 106 -8.56 7.00 -18.60
C PRO A 106 -8.10 8.31 -17.96
N GLY A 107 -7.75 9.28 -18.80
CA GLY A 107 -7.29 10.59 -18.35
C GLY A 107 -5.86 10.62 -17.81
N ARG A 108 -5.06 9.56 -17.99
CA ARG A 108 -3.61 9.51 -17.68
C ARG A 108 -3.30 9.89 -16.22
N LYS A 109 -4.12 9.42 -15.28
CA LYS A 109 -4.01 9.76 -13.86
C LYS A 109 -3.22 8.72 -13.10
N LEU A 110 -2.33 9.17 -12.24
CA LEU A 110 -1.74 8.32 -11.20
C LEU A 110 -2.81 7.94 -10.18
N ILE A 111 -2.80 6.69 -9.74
CA ILE A 111 -3.66 6.25 -8.63
C ILE A 111 -2.88 6.40 -7.34
N ASP A 112 -3.31 7.34 -6.51
CA ASP A 112 -2.86 7.36 -5.12
C ASP A 112 -3.64 6.32 -4.31
N LYS A 113 -2.91 5.60 -3.46
CA LYS A 113 -3.52 4.82 -2.37
C LYS A 113 -4.17 5.79 -1.38
N LYS A 114 -5.50 5.79 -1.34
CA LYS A 114 -6.37 6.59 -0.46
C LYS A 114 -6.70 5.86 0.84
N VAL A 115 -6.59 4.53 0.85
CA VAL A 115 -6.86 3.68 2.02
C VAL A 115 -5.56 3.31 2.71
N ARG A 116 -5.49 3.54 4.01
CA ARG A 116 -4.42 3.11 4.90
C ARG A 116 -5.07 2.19 5.92
N GLN A 117 -5.26 0.92 5.56
CA GLN A 117 -5.77 -0.07 6.49
C GLN A 117 -4.70 -1.14 6.62
N VAL A 118 -4.12 -1.20 7.81
CA VAL A 118 -3.66 -2.48 8.34
C VAL A 118 -4.95 -3.25 8.62
N LEU A 119 -5.19 -4.32 7.89
CA LEU A 119 -6.25 -5.26 8.25
C LEU A 119 -6.03 -5.63 9.72
N LYS A 120 -7.05 -5.39 10.56
CA LYS A 120 -7.06 -5.84 11.95
C LYS A 120 -7.09 -7.37 11.94
N ASN A 121 -5.95 -8.00 11.68
CA ASN A 121 -5.70 -9.26 12.31
C ASN A 121 -5.22 -8.89 13.70
N GLU A 122 -6.02 -9.22 14.70
CA GLU A 122 -5.60 -9.20 16.09
C GLU A 122 -4.37 -10.11 16.18
N TYR A 123 -3.18 -9.52 16.07
CA TYR A 123 -1.96 -10.19 16.46
C TYR A 123 -2.04 -10.37 17.97
N VAL A 124 -2.51 -11.53 18.39
CA VAL A 124 -2.20 -12.06 19.72
C VAL A 124 -0.71 -12.34 19.71
N LEU A 125 0.06 -11.41 20.27
CA LEU A 125 1.42 -11.69 20.74
C LEU A 125 1.34 -12.47 22.05
#